data_AF-A0A849W8W0-F1
#
_entry.id   AF-A0A849W8W0-F1
#
_cell.length_a   1.000
_cell.length_b   1.000
_cell.length_c   1.000
_cell.angle_alpha   90.00
_cell.angle_beta   90.00
_cell.angle_gamma   90.00
#
_symmetry.space_group_name_H-M   'P 1'
#
loop_
_entity.id
_entity.type
_entity.pdbx_description
1 polymer ?
#
loop_
_entity_poly.entity_id
_entity_poly.type
_entity_poly.pdbx_seq_one_letter_code
_entity_poly.pdbx_strand_id
1 'polypeptide(L)'
;MKNILFIFFFFLAGSFLLAPAVLATGIPEPQISVEIGSFKGFNEGEGWTESGGNLEVDWIGQYIGAIYNYGVAVAGVLAVIMIMVGGFLWLVSAGNPNQISTAKDFITSALTGLLLALFSFIILQTVNPRLVKLEGITVSQIQPINTVGGTDSSSGIAITPERDGTGSDGDYWTGGNPVEYTQRNEGYNPCAYRDSLGNLTIGYGHLVTGADNINEGDCISSERANELFEDDYQDAIDDAVGFVGGEANWNQLDADRRTVLVDMAFNLGGGGLDSFVNLQAAVVNGIETGDATYWVTAGAEIVDSIYAGQVPNRARRNSEIMISGAMDALLH
;
A
#
# COMPACT_ATOMS: atom_id res chain seq x y z
N MET A 1 13.14 1.22 -44.09
CA MET A 1 12.89 1.59 -42.67
C MET A 1 12.84 0.38 -41.72
N LYS A 2 12.41 -0.81 -42.17
CA LYS A 2 12.28 -2.02 -41.33
C LYS A 2 13.62 -2.59 -40.77
N ASN A 3 14.76 -2.25 -41.38
CA ASN A 3 16.06 -2.85 -41.04
C ASN A 3 16.90 -2.02 -40.05
N ILE A 4 16.63 -0.71 -39.93
CA ILE A 4 17.35 0.18 -39.00
C ILE A 4 16.82 0.03 -37.57
N LEU A 5 15.51 -0.19 -37.41
CA LEU A 5 14.89 -0.46 -36.11
C LEU A 5 15.37 -1.80 -35.52
N PHE A 6 15.65 -2.79 -36.37
CA PHE A 6 16.11 -4.11 -35.96
C PHE A 6 17.57 -4.12 -35.47
N ILE A 7 18.43 -3.30 -36.09
CA ILE A 7 19.85 -3.17 -35.70
C ILE A 7 19.99 -2.42 -34.37
N PHE A 8 19.13 -1.44 -34.10
CA PHE A 8 19.11 -0.70 -32.83
C PHE A 8 18.62 -1.59 -31.67
N PHE A 9 17.62 -2.45 -31.92
CA PHE A 9 17.14 -3.41 -30.92
C PHE A 9 18.15 -4.51 -30.61
N PHE A 10 18.97 -4.90 -31.60
CA PHE A 10 20.02 -5.91 -31.42
C PHE A 10 21.25 -5.39 -30.65
N PHE A 11 21.58 -4.10 -30.79
CA PHE A 11 22.66 -3.47 -30.03
C PHE A 11 22.28 -3.21 -28.57
N LEU A 12 20.99 -2.99 -28.26
CA LEU A 12 20.51 -2.78 -26.89
C LEU A 12 20.44 -4.10 -26.08
N ALA A 13 20.22 -5.24 -26.74
CA ALA A 13 20.14 -6.55 -26.10
C ALA A 13 21.51 -7.23 -25.87
N GLY A 14 22.56 -6.80 -26.60
CA GLY A 14 23.88 -7.44 -26.58
C GLY A 14 24.75 -7.18 -25.35
N SER A 15 24.41 -6.17 -24.53
CA SER A 15 25.23 -5.77 -23.37
C SER A 15 24.73 -6.31 -22.02
N PHE A 16 23.70 -7.16 -22.01
CA PHE A 16 23.08 -7.63 -20.75
C PHE A 16 23.53 -9.04 -20.30
N LEU A 17 24.51 -9.64 -20.98
CA LEU A 17 24.98 -11.00 -20.66
C LEU A 17 26.42 -10.92 -20.13
N LEU A 18 26.56 -10.75 -18.81
CA LEU A 18 27.63 -11.24 -17.92
C LEU A 18 27.73 -10.35 -16.68
N ALA A 19 26.79 -10.49 -15.75
CA ALA A 19 27.01 -10.09 -14.36
C ALA A 19 27.25 -11.36 -13.53
N PRO A 20 28.38 -11.48 -12.80
CA PRO A 20 28.60 -12.60 -11.91
C PRO A 20 27.62 -12.53 -10.73
N ALA A 21 26.97 -13.64 -10.41
CA ALA A 21 26.17 -13.76 -9.19
C ALA A 21 27.11 -13.74 -7.97
N VAL A 22 27.08 -12.64 -7.23
CA VAL A 22 27.79 -12.52 -5.95
C VAL A 22 26.83 -12.95 -4.83
N LEU A 23 27.17 -14.04 -4.15
CA LEU A 23 26.57 -14.41 -2.87
C LEU A 23 27.17 -13.49 -1.80
N ALA A 24 26.39 -12.55 -1.27
CA ALA A 24 26.79 -11.74 -0.13
C ALA A 24 25.61 -11.45 0.80
N THR A 25 25.88 -11.55 2.09
CA THR A 25 24.99 -11.28 3.22
C THR A 25 24.81 -9.77 3.38
N GLY A 26 23.65 -9.25 2.97
CA GLY A 26 23.31 -7.81 2.97
C GLY A 26 23.08 -7.31 1.55
N ILE A 27 22.15 -6.38 1.35
CA ILE A 27 21.81 -5.83 0.01
C ILE A 27 23.01 -5.00 -0.47
N PRO A 28 23.79 -5.47 -1.47
CA PRO A 28 24.97 -4.74 -1.92
C PRO A 28 24.56 -3.60 -2.85
N GLU A 29 25.30 -2.50 -2.83
CA GLU A 29 25.14 -1.41 -3.80
C GLU A 29 25.28 -1.95 -5.23
N PRO A 30 24.32 -1.66 -6.13
CA PRO A 30 24.42 -2.12 -7.50
C PRO A 30 25.59 -1.44 -8.19
N GLN A 31 26.53 -2.21 -8.71
CA GLN A 31 27.65 -1.68 -9.48
C GLN A 31 27.20 -1.40 -10.93
N ILE A 32 27.14 -0.14 -11.33
CA ILE A 32 26.79 0.25 -12.70
C ILE A 32 28.06 0.35 -13.55
N SER A 33 28.16 -0.48 -14.59
CA SER A 33 29.28 -0.49 -15.54
C SER A 33 29.12 0.50 -16.70
N VAL A 34 27.96 1.15 -16.83
CA VAL A 34 27.62 2.06 -17.94
C VAL A 34 27.44 3.48 -17.40
N GLU A 35 28.22 4.43 -17.92
CA GLU A 35 28.08 5.85 -17.58
C GLU A 35 26.73 6.41 -18.08
N ILE A 36 25.82 6.71 -17.14
CA ILE A 36 24.51 7.32 -17.42
C ILE A 36 24.56 8.83 -17.16
N GLY A 37 24.86 9.62 -18.20
CA GLY A 37 24.83 11.08 -18.12
C GLY A 37 25.85 11.64 -17.12
N SER A 38 25.40 12.48 -16.17
CA SER A 38 26.26 13.10 -15.14
C SER A 38 26.30 12.31 -13.82
N PHE A 39 25.81 11.08 -13.81
CA PHE A 39 25.82 10.23 -12.62
C PHE A 39 27.26 9.86 -12.24
N LYS A 40 27.69 10.23 -11.04
CA LYS A 40 29.07 10.04 -10.55
C LYS A 40 29.27 8.76 -9.73
N GLY A 41 28.27 7.89 -9.69
CA GLY A 41 28.19 6.75 -8.78
C GLY A 41 27.17 6.99 -7.68
N PHE A 42 26.82 5.90 -6.98
CA PHE A 42 26.05 5.99 -5.74
C PHE A 42 26.94 6.59 -4.65
N ASN A 43 26.37 7.34 -3.71
CA ASN A 43 27.15 7.88 -2.59
C ASN A 43 27.84 6.71 -1.86
N GLU A 44 29.16 6.77 -1.72
CA GLU A 44 29.93 5.80 -0.95
C GLU A 44 29.57 5.91 0.53
N GLY A 45 28.74 4.99 0.98
CA GLY A 45 28.28 4.83 2.34
C GLY A 45 27.39 3.61 2.32
N GLU A 46 27.52 2.71 3.30
CA GLU A 46 26.60 1.59 3.47
C GLU A 46 25.19 2.11 3.17
N GLY A 47 24.39 1.41 2.36
CA GLY A 47 23.17 1.91 1.68
C GLY A 47 22.03 2.48 2.56
N TRP A 48 22.39 2.86 3.77
CA TRP A 48 21.70 3.50 4.87
C TRP A 48 22.58 4.65 5.39
N THR A 49 22.14 5.89 5.19
CA THR A 49 22.70 6.99 6.00
C THR A 49 21.92 7.04 7.31
N GLU A 50 22.55 6.69 8.43
CA GLU A 50 21.94 6.87 9.75
C GLU A 50 21.90 8.37 10.10
N SER A 51 20.76 9.01 9.85
CA SER A 51 20.50 10.38 10.27
C SER A 51 19.37 10.37 11.30
N GLY A 52 19.75 10.42 12.59
CA GLY A 52 18.81 10.64 13.68
C GLY A 52 17.79 9.52 13.94
N GLY A 53 18.13 8.25 13.66
CA GLY A 53 17.23 7.11 13.86
C GLY A 53 16.38 6.74 12.65
N ASN A 54 16.63 7.37 11.51
CA ASN A 54 15.99 7.03 10.24
C ASN A 54 17.01 6.40 9.27
N LEU A 55 16.58 5.34 8.59
CA LEU A 55 17.26 4.73 7.45
C LEU A 55 16.91 5.48 6.18
N GLU A 56 17.88 6.12 5.55
CA GLU A 56 17.68 6.82 4.28
C GLU A 56 18.28 6.01 3.11
N VAL A 57 17.43 5.66 2.15
CA VAL A 57 17.79 4.96 0.91
C VAL A 57 17.83 5.94 -0.25
N ASP A 58 18.98 6.59 -0.44
CA ASP A 58 19.16 7.65 -1.45
C ASP A 58 19.37 7.15 -2.88
N TRP A 59 19.96 5.96 -3.02
CA TRP A 59 20.44 5.46 -4.31
C TRP A 59 19.31 5.26 -5.33
N ILE A 60 18.09 4.95 -4.89
CA ILE A 60 16.94 4.75 -5.78
C ILE A 60 16.50 6.06 -6.46
N GLY A 61 16.45 7.15 -5.69
CA GLY A 61 16.13 8.48 -6.21
C GLY A 61 17.20 8.97 -7.18
N GLN A 62 18.47 8.73 -6.84
CA GLN A 62 19.61 9.05 -7.71
C GLN A 62 19.58 8.26 -9.03
N TYR A 63 19.23 6.97 -8.97
CA TYR A 63 19.15 6.11 -10.15
C TYR A 63 18.05 6.53 -11.13
N ILE A 64 16.83 6.74 -10.62
CA ILE A 64 15.69 7.14 -11.46
C ILE A 64 15.94 8.54 -12.04
N GLY A 65 16.48 9.47 -11.24
CA GLY A 65 16.87 10.80 -11.71
C GLY A 65 17.94 10.76 -12.82
N ALA A 66 18.92 9.86 -12.70
CA ALA A 66 19.96 9.67 -13.71
C ALA A 66 19.38 9.13 -15.04
N ILE A 67 18.50 8.12 -14.99
CA ILE A 67 17.81 7.58 -16.17
C ILE A 67 16.96 8.65 -16.84
N TYR A 68 16.20 9.42 -16.06
CA TYR A 68 15.36 10.49 -16.59
C TYR A 68 16.19 11.53 -17.36
N ASN A 69 17.27 12.03 -16.75
CA ASN A 69 18.16 13.01 -17.37
C ASN A 69 18.82 12.46 -18.64
N TYR A 70 19.25 11.19 -18.61
CA TYR A 70 19.81 10.53 -19.78
C TYR A 70 18.77 10.37 -20.90
N GLY A 71 17.54 9.97 -20.56
CA GLY A 71 16.44 9.81 -21.52
C GLY A 71 16.06 11.13 -22.20
N VAL A 72 16.00 12.24 -21.45
CA VAL A 72 15.74 13.58 -22.00
C VAL A 72 16.86 14.02 -22.95
N ALA A 73 18.13 13.76 -22.60
CA ALA A 73 19.26 14.07 -23.47
C ALA A 73 19.19 13.30 -24.80
N VAL A 74 18.90 12.00 -24.76
CA VAL A 74 18.73 11.15 -25.95
C VAL A 74 17.55 11.63 -26.81
N ALA A 75 16.41 11.95 -26.19
CA ALA A 75 15.24 12.48 -26.90
C ALA A 75 15.55 13.79 -27.64
N GLY A 76 16.32 14.70 -27.01
CA GLY A 76 16.77 15.94 -27.64
C GLY A 76 17.64 15.71 -28.87
N VAL A 77 18.63 14.81 -28.79
CA VAL A 77 19.49 14.46 -29.93
C VAL A 77 18.68 13.87 -31.08
N LEU A 78 17.74 12.96 -30.78
CA LEU A 78 16.86 12.36 -31.79
C LEU A 78 15.96 13.41 -32.47
N ALA A 79 15.41 14.37 -31.71
CA ALA A 79 14.60 15.44 -32.26
C ALA A 79 15.40 16.30 -33.26
N VAL A 80 16.65 16.63 -32.93
CA VAL A 80 17.55 17.38 -33.84
C VAL A 80 17.80 16.61 -35.13
N ILE A 81 18.09 15.31 -35.05
CA ILE A 81 18.31 14.47 -36.23
C ILE A 81 17.06 14.44 -37.13
N MET A 82 15.88 14.27 -36.55
CA MET A 82 14.62 14.23 -37.30
C MET A 82 14.28 15.56 -37.99
N ILE A 83 14.59 16.69 -37.33
CA ILE A 83 14.46 18.02 -37.94
C ILE A 83 15.44 18.18 -39.12
N MET A 84 16.69 17.71 -38.98
CA MET A 84 17.67 17.74 -40.06
C MET A 84 17.22 16.91 -41.27
N VAL A 85 16.71 15.69 -41.04
CA VAL A 85 16.21 14.81 -42.11
C VAL A 85 14.99 15.42 -42.81
N GLY A 86 14.03 15.95 -42.05
CA GLY A 86 12.86 16.64 -42.62
C GLY A 86 13.25 17.89 -43.41
N GLY A 87 14.17 18.71 -42.88
CA GLY A 87 14.68 19.89 -43.57
C GLY A 87 15.41 19.57 -44.87
N PHE A 88 16.28 18.54 -44.86
CA PHE A 88 16.96 18.08 -46.06
C PHE A 88 15.97 17.56 -47.12
N LEU A 89 15.00 16.73 -46.70
CA LEU A 89 13.98 16.20 -47.60
C LEU A 89 13.15 17.33 -48.23
N TRP A 90 12.82 18.37 -47.47
CA TRP A 90 12.07 19.52 -47.99
C TRP A 90 12.84 20.25 -49.10
N LEU A 91 14.15 20.48 -48.91
CA LEU A 91 15.00 21.16 -49.90
C LEU A 91 15.13 20.37 -51.21
N VAL A 92 15.25 19.04 -51.13
CA VAL A 92 15.46 18.16 -52.30
C VAL A 92 14.13 17.78 -52.99
N SER A 93 12.98 18.03 -52.36
CA SER A 93 11.66 17.62 -52.87
C SER A 93 11.27 18.20 -54.23
N ALA A 94 11.95 19.24 -54.74
CA ALA A 94 11.78 19.81 -56.08
C ALA A 94 10.30 20.08 -56.49
N GLY A 95 9.44 20.43 -55.54
CA GLY A 95 8.02 20.71 -55.77
C GLY A 95 7.09 19.50 -55.76
N ASN A 96 7.58 18.29 -55.46
CA ASN A 96 6.75 17.11 -55.28
C ASN A 96 5.90 17.24 -53.99
N PRO A 97 4.55 17.30 -54.07
CA PRO A 97 3.70 17.52 -52.90
C PRO A 97 3.79 16.40 -51.86
N ASN A 98 4.03 15.15 -52.28
CA ASN A 98 4.11 14.01 -51.36
C ASN A 98 5.36 14.09 -50.49
N GLN A 99 6.52 14.42 -51.07
CA GLN A 99 7.77 14.54 -50.32
C GLN A 99 7.77 15.77 -49.40
N ILE A 100 7.14 16.87 -49.84
CA ILE A 100 6.93 18.05 -49.00
C ILE A 100 6.05 17.70 -47.79
N SER A 101 5.00 16.89 -47.97
CA SER A 101 4.17 16.42 -46.87
C SER A 101 4.99 15.60 -45.87
N THR A 102 5.73 14.60 -46.35
CA THR A 102 6.57 13.75 -45.49
C THR A 102 7.63 14.55 -44.74
N ALA A 103 8.25 15.54 -45.38
CA ALA A 103 9.20 16.43 -44.73
C ALA A 103 8.55 17.23 -43.59
N LYS A 104 7.33 17.74 -43.82
CA LYS A 104 6.55 18.43 -42.78
C LYS A 104 6.20 17.48 -41.64
N ASP A 105 5.80 16.24 -41.94
CA ASP A 105 5.44 15.25 -40.92
C ASP A 105 6.64 14.91 -40.01
N PHE A 106 7.85 14.82 -40.56
CA PHE A 106 9.06 14.63 -39.74
C PHE A 106 9.37 15.82 -38.84
N ILE A 107 9.20 17.04 -39.33
CA ILE A 107 9.42 18.25 -38.54
C ILE A 107 8.34 18.39 -37.45
N THR A 108 7.07 18.20 -37.80
CA THR A 108 5.95 18.33 -36.84
C THR A 108 6.00 17.24 -35.78
N SER A 109 6.31 16.00 -36.14
CA SER A 109 6.45 14.91 -35.17
C SER A 109 7.62 15.13 -34.20
N ALA A 110 8.77 15.60 -34.70
CA ALA A 110 9.90 15.94 -33.84
C ALA A 110 9.58 17.10 -32.88
N LEU A 111 8.94 18.17 -33.38
CA LEU A 111 8.54 19.32 -32.56
C LEU A 111 7.47 18.95 -31.55
N THR A 112 6.47 18.14 -31.94
CA THR A 112 5.39 17.70 -31.04
C THR A 112 5.94 16.78 -29.95
N GLY A 113 6.89 15.90 -30.29
CA GLY A 113 7.58 15.06 -29.30
C GLY A 113 8.40 15.87 -28.29
N LEU A 114 9.16 16.85 -28.76
CA LEU A 114 9.92 17.76 -27.88
C LEU A 114 8.99 18.59 -26.99
N LEU A 115 7.89 19.08 -27.56
CA LEU A 115 6.87 19.85 -26.86
C LEU A 115 6.19 18.98 -25.79
N LEU A 116 5.82 17.74 -26.12
CA LEU A 116 5.25 16.77 -25.17
C LEU A 116 6.22 16.47 -24.02
N ALA A 117 7.52 16.29 -24.31
CA ALA A 117 8.52 16.10 -23.28
C ALA A 117 8.64 17.32 -22.34
N LEU A 118 8.62 18.53 -22.89
CA LEU A 118 8.67 19.78 -22.12
C LEU A 118 7.39 19.99 -21.29
N PHE A 119 6.21 19.72 -21.86
CA PHE A 119 4.95 19.79 -21.12
C PHE A 119 4.86 18.73 -20.03
N SER A 120 5.35 17.51 -20.28
CA SER A 120 5.44 16.46 -19.26
C SER A 120 6.25 16.94 -18.05
N PHE A 121 7.40 17.57 -18.29
CA PHE A 121 8.22 18.16 -17.23
C PHE A 121 7.48 19.28 -16.47
N ILE A 122 6.83 20.21 -17.18
CA ILE A 122 6.09 21.33 -16.56
C ILE A 122 4.93 20.80 -15.69
N ILE A 123 4.18 19.82 -16.17
CA ILE A 123 3.05 19.23 -15.43
C ILE A 123 3.56 18.57 -14.15
N LEU A 124 4.59 17.72 -14.25
CA LEU A 124 5.19 17.06 -13.09
C LEU A 124 5.71 18.08 -12.06
N GLN A 125 6.40 19.12 -12.52
CA GLN A 125 6.92 20.18 -11.66
C GLN A 125 5.80 21.02 -10.99
N THR A 126 4.67 21.21 -11.67
CA THR A 126 3.54 21.99 -11.15
C THR A 126 2.72 21.20 -10.13
N VAL A 127 2.49 19.91 -10.37
CA VAL A 127 1.73 19.05 -9.45
C VAL A 127 2.53 18.78 -8.19
N ASN A 128 3.79 18.34 -8.34
CA ASN A 128 4.68 18.12 -7.21
C ASN A 128 6.14 18.13 -7.65
N PRO A 129 6.95 19.13 -7.25
CA PRO A 129 8.36 19.21 -7.64
C PRO A 129 9.19 18.02 -7.13
N ARG A 130 8.73 17.27 -6.11
CA ARG A 130 9.38 16.06 -5.59
C ARG A 130 9.30 14.86 -6.55
N LEU A 131 8.42 14.88 -7.56
CA LEU A 131 8.35 13.85 -8.59
C LEU A 131 9.48 13.97 -9.64
N VAL A 132 10.13 15.14 -9.68
CA VAL A 132 11.27 15.42 -10.56
C VAL A 132 12.57 15.50 -9.75
N LYS A 133 12.49 15.98 -8.51
CA LYS A 133 13.58 15.92 -7.52
C LYS A 133 13.29 14.80 -6.53
N LEU A 134 13.64 13.58 -6.92
CA LEU A 134 13.42 12.40 -6.08
C LEU A 134 14.33 12.51 -4.84
N GLU A 135 13.72 12.70 -3.68
CA GLU A 135 14.36 12.62 -2.37
C GLU A 135 14.46 11.14 -1.94
N GLY A 136 15.46 10.81 -1.11
CA GLY A 136 15.66 9.45 -0.61
C GLY A 136 14.45 8.93 0.16
N ILE A 137 14.27 7.60 0.17
CA ILE A 137 13.22 6.98 0.99
C ILE A 137 13.72 6.93 2.42
N THR A 138 13.05 7.64 3.32
CA THR A 138 13.35 7.65 4.76
C THR A 138 12.44 6.65 5.47
N VAL A 139 13.01 5.60 6.05
CA VAL A 139 12.33 4.61 6.90
C VAL A 139 12.73 4.86 8.35
N SER A 140 11.77 5.16 9.23
CA SER A 140 12.08 5.32 10.67
C SER A 140 12.49 3.97 11.25
N GLN A 141 13.65 3.88 11.90
CA GLN A 141 13.96 2.69 12.67
C GLN A 141 13.10 2.67 13.92
N ILE A 142 12.34 1.59 14.09
CA ILE A 142 11.78 1.24 15.39
C ILE A 142 12.95 0.96 16.34
N GLN A 143 13.02 1.67 17.46
CA GLN A 143 13.98 1.34 18.52
C GLN A 143 13.71 -0.10 18.97
N PRO A 144 14.70 -1.01 18.99
CA PRO A 144 14.48 -2.32 19.55
C PRO A 144 14.05 -2.14 21.00
N ILE A 145 12.89 -2.68 21.35
CA ILE A 145 12.50 -2.85 22.76
C ILE A 145 13.61 -3.68 23.39
N ASN A 146 14.38 -3.06 24.28
CA ASN A 146 15.28 -3.79 25.16
C ASN A 146 14.39 -4.64 26.06
N THR A 147 14.14 -5.88 25.65
CA THR A 147 13.55 -6.89 26.51
C THR A 147 14.52 -7.07 27.67
N VAL A 148 14.20 -6.46 28.81
CA VAL A 148 14.95 -6.63 30.05
C VAL A 148 14.98 -8.12 30.30
N GLY A 149 16.18 -8.70 30.27
CA GLY A 149 16.37 -10.14 30.42
C GLY A 149 15.69 -10.66 31.67
N GLY A 150 14.64 -11.45 31.47
CA GLY A 150 14.13 -12.40 32.44
C GLY A 150 14.42 -13.79 31.87
N THR A 151 15.45 -14.43 32.40
CA THR A 151 15.52 -15.89 32.40
C THR A 151 14.22 -16.42 32.99
N ASP A 152 13.47 -17.21 32.24
CA ASP A 152 12.85 -18.44 32.73
C ASP A 152 12.36 -19.27 31.55
N SER A 153 13.05 -20.39 31.33
CA SER A 153 12.49 -21.52 30.61
C SER A 153 11.42 -22.18 31.48
N SER A 154 10.35 -22.64 30.82
CA SER A 154 9.29 -23.54 31.27
C SER A 154 8.03 -22.93 31.87
N SER A 155 6.91 -23.55 31.47
CA SER A 155 5.53 -23.47 32.00
C SER A 155 4.60 -22.62 31.14
N GLY A 156 3.54 -23.26 30.65
CA GLY A 156 2.59 -22.68 29.70
C GLY A 156 1.88 -21.44 30.22
N ILE A 157 1.59 -20.53 29.29
CA ILE A 157 0.68 -19.42 29.55
C ILE A 157 -0.67 -19.86 28.99
N ALA A 158 -1.48 -20.41 29.89
CA ALA A 158 -2.92 -20.35 29.75
C ALA A 158 -3.29 -18.86 29.70
N ILE A 159 -3.87 -18.43 28.58
CA ILE A 159 -4.51 -17.12 28.51
C ILE A 159 -5.77 -17.22 29.35
N THR A 160 -5.73 -16.65 30.55
CA THR A 160 -6.93 -16.16 31.24
C THR A 160 -6.76 -14.65 31.37
N PRO A 161 -7.77 -13.84 31.03
CA PRO A 161 -7.68 -12.40 31.22
C PRO A 161 -7.87 -12.11 32.71
N GLU A 162 -6.79 -11.75 33.40
CA GLU A 162 -6.89 -11.16 34.74
C GLU A 162 -7.05 -9.65 34.60
N ARG A 163 -8.26 -9.20 34.93
CA ARG A 163 -8.66 -7.80 35.08
C ARG A 163 -8.10 -7.26 36.39
N ASP A 164 -7.20 -6.28 36.35
CA ASP A 164 -7.03 -5.34 37.45
C ASP A 164 -7.58 -3.98 37.03
N GLY A 165 -8.69 -3.60 37.64
CA GLY A 165 -9.28 -2.29 37.49
C GLY A 165 -8.80 -1.38 38.61
N THR A 166 -8.00 -0.37 38.26
CA THR A 166 -7.94 0.89 38.99
C THR A 166 -7.74 2.03 37.99
N GLY A 167 -8.76 2.88 37.85
CA GLY A 167 -8.81 3.91 36.82
C GLY A 167 -8.02 5.18 37.14
N SER A 168 -7.78 5.99 36.12
CA SER A 168 -7.86 7.47 36.12
C SER A 168 -7.26 8.04 34.84
N ASP A 169 -8.07 8.83 34.13
CA ASP A 169 -7.73 10.04 33.36
C ASP A 169 -6.63 9.96 32.28
N GLY A 170 -7.05 9.97 31.01
CA GLY A 170 -6.23 10.45 29.89
C GLY A 170 -6.46 9.69 28.58
N ASP A 171 -6.98 10.40 27.57
CA ASP A 171 -7.15 9.98 26.18
C ASP A 171 -5.83 9.56 25.51
N TYR A 172 -5.35 8.35 25.78
CA TYR A 172 -4.23 7.73 25.06
C TYR A 172 -4.60 6.33 24.57
N TRP A 173 -4.76 6.19 23.26
CA TRP A 173 -4.88 4.89 22.59
C TRP A 173 -3.49 4.25 22.44
N THR A 174 -3.28 3.10 23.07
CA THR A 174 -2.08 2.27 22.86
C THR A 174 -2.34 1.21 21.79
N GLY A 175 -2.58 1.66 20.55
CA GLY A 175 -2.17 1.02 19.29
C GLY A 175 -2.37 -0.48 19.00
N GLY A 176 -3.04 -1.32 19.81
CA GLY A 176 -2.88 -2.78 19.61
C GLY A 176 -3.94 -3.72 20.17
N ASN A 177 -5.15 -3.26 20.50
CA ASN A 177 -6.23 -4.16 20.94
C ASN A 177 -7.32 -4.31 19.84
N PRO A 178 -7.39 -5.46 19.14
CA PRO A 178 -8.39 -5.73 18.10
C PRO A 178 -9.85 -5.65 18.58
N VAL A 179 -10.10 -6.08 19.82
CA VAL A 179 -11.43 -6.08 20.45
C VAL A 179 -11.92 -4.64 20.65
N GLU A 180 -11.09 -3.79 21.25
CA GLU A 180 -11.43 -2.39 21.50
C GLU A 180 -11.65 -1.59 20.21
N TYR A 181 -10.93 -1.94 19.13
CA TYR A 181 -11.15 -1.32 17.82
C TYR A 181 -12.57 -1.56 17.31
N THR A 182 -13.02 -2.81 17.36
CA THR A 182 -14.35 -3.21 16.91
C THR A 182 -15.43 -2.63 17.82
N GLN A 183 -15.26 -2.72 19.14
CA GLN A 183 -16.17 -2.11 20.12
C GLN A 183 -16.35 -0.61 19.92
N ARG A 184 -15.28 0.12 19.59
CA ARG A 184 -15.34 1.55 19.29
C ARG A 184 -16.15 1.86 18.03
N ASN A 185 -16.09 0.99 17.02
CA ASN A 185 -16.81 1.16 15.78
C ASN A 185 -18.30 0.85 15.93
N GLU A 186 -18.67 -0.11 16.77
CA GLU A 186 -20.06 -0.47 17.06
C GLU A 186 -20.73 0.50 18.04
N GLY A 187 -19.98 0.93 19.07
CA GLY A 187 -20.48 1.76 20.15
C GLY A 187 -21.23 0.94 21.22
N TYR A 188 -21.30 1.50 22.43
CA TYR A 188 -21.91 0.82 23.59
C TYR A 188 -23.30 1.36 23.91
N ASN A 189 -24.30 0.47 23.94
CA ASN A 189 -25.61 0.76 24.51
C ASN A 189 -25.95 -0.23 25.64
N PRO A 190 -26.00 0.20 26.91
CA PRO A 190 -26.27 -0.68 28.04
C PRO A 190 -27.70 -1.24 28.06
N CYS A 191 -28.65 -0.65 27.34
CA CYS A 191 -30.06 -0.99 27.39
C CYS A 191 -30.57 -1.50 26.05
N ALA A 192 -31.40 -2.54 26.07
CA ALA A 192 -31.98 -3.15 24.89
C ALA A 192 -32.90 -2.17 24.16
N TYR A 193 -32.69 -2.01 22.85
CA TYR A 193 -33.45 -1.14 21.97
C TYR A 193 -33.82 -1.86 20.68
N ARG A 194 -34.76 -1.31 19.91
CA ARG A 194 -35.06 -1.81 18.57
C ARG A 194 -34.21 -1.10 17.53
N ASP A 195 -33.52 -1.87 16.70
CA ASP A 195 -32.79 -1.35 15.55
C ASP A 195 -33.74 -0.89 14.42
N SER A 196 -33.17 -0.43 13.31
CA SER A 196 -33.92 0.01 12.13
C SER A 196 -34.69 -1.10 11.42
N LEU A 197 -34.34 -2.37 11.68
CA LEU A 197 -35.00 -3.57 11.15
C LEU A 197 -36.07 -4.12 12.12
N GLY A 198 -36.21 -3.52 13.30
CA GLY A 198 -37.15 -3.91 14.34
C GLY A 198 -36.65 -5.03 15.26
N ASN A 199 -35.40 -5.47 15.08
CA ASN A 199 -34.77 -6.48 15.91
C ASN A 199 -34.34 -5.86 17.25
N LEU A 200 -34.29 -6.69 18.29
CA LEU A 200 -33.87 -6.24 19.61
C LEU A 200 -32.34 -6.33 19.71
N THR A 201 -31.68 -5.24 20.07
CA THR A 201 -30.22 -5.09 20.07
C THR A 201 -29.75 -4.51 21.40
N ILE A 202 -28.59 -4.95 21.90
CA ILE A 202 -27.99 -4.46 23.17
C ILE A 202 -26.46 -4.51 23.12
N GLY A 203 -25.79 -3.84 24.06
CA GLY A 203 -24.34 -3.89 24.21
C GLY A 203 -23.63 -3.25 23.03
N TYR A 204 -22.74 -4.01 22.40
CA TYR A 204 -21.96 -3.59 21.22
C TYR A 204 -22.56 -4.17 19.93
N GLY A 205 -23.86 -3.97 19.73
CA GLY A 205 -24.55 -4.43 18.52
C GLY A 205 -25.05 -5.88 18.57
N HIS A 206 -25.06 -6.54 19.73
CA HIS A 206 -25.53 -7.91 19.89
C HIS A 206 -27.03 -8.03 19.59
N LEU A 207 -27.40 -8.95 18.69
CA LEU A 207 -28.78 -9.29 18.37
C LEU A 207 -29.37 -10.19 19.46
N VAL A 208 -30.29 -9.65 20.25
CA VAL A 208 -30.91 -10.37 21.37
C VAL A 208 -31.77 -11.52 20.85
N THR A 209 -31.45 -12.73 21.33
CA THR A 209 -32.19 -13.96 21.08
C THR A 209 -32.99 -14.38 22.31
N GLY A 210 -33.80 -15.43 22.16
CA GLY A 210 -34.52 -16.03 23.30
C GLY A 210 -33.60 -16.66 24.36
N ALA A 211 -32.34 -16.97 24.02
CA ALA A 211 -31.37 -17.53 24.96
C ALA A 211 -30.87 -16.48 25.97
N ASP A 212 -30.89 -15.21 25.59
CA ASP A 212 -30.31 -14.12 26.38
C ASP A 212 -31.19 -13.68 27.55
N ASN A 213 -32.49 -14.02 27.50
CA ASN A 213 -33.49 -13.62 28.48
C ASN A 213 -33.55 -12.10 28.73
N ILE A 214 -33.36 -11.30 27.67
CA ILE A 214 -33.39 -9.83 27.69
C ILE A 214 -34.65 -9.33 26.97
N ASN A 215 -35.39 -8.41 27.59
CA ASN A 215 -36.54 -7.76 26.99
C ASN A 215 -36.23 -6.31 26.60
N GLU A 216 -37.10 -5.72 25.77
CA GLU A 216 -36.99 -4.32 25.39
C GLU A 216 -36.98 -3.39 26.61
N GLY A 217 -35.97 -2.52 26.70
CA GLY A 217 -35.77 -1.62 27.83
C GLY A 217 -34.99 -2.21 29.02
N ASP A 218 -34.70 -3.52 29.02
CA ASP A 218 -33.80 -4.10 30.03
C ASP A 218 -32.37 -3.60 29.82
N CYS A 219 -31.65 -3.35 30.91
CA CYS A 219 -30.25 -2.90 30.85
C CYS A 219 -29.33 -3.92 31.50
N ILE A 220 -28.13 -4.09 30.94
CA ILE A 220 -27.10 -5.02 31.40
C ILE A 220 -25.85 -4.28 31.88
N SER A 221 -25.03 -4.95 32.69
CA SER A 221 -23.72 -4.40 33.09
C SER A 221 -22.73 -4.41 31.93
N SER A 222 -21.67 -3.61 32.03
CA SER A 222 -20.56 -3.64 31.08
C SER A 222 -19.92 -5.02 30.97
N GLU A 223 -19.85 -5.77 32.08
CA GLU A 223 -19.33 -7.14 32.09
C GLU A 223 -20.19 -8.05 31.21
N ARG A 224 -21.51 -8.01 31.39
CA ARG A 224 -22.42 -8.83 30.60
C ARG A 224 -22.43 -8.43 29.14
N ALA A 225 -22.28 -7.14 28.83
CA ALA A 225 -22.17 -6.67 27.45
C ALA A 225 -20.86 -7.14 26.79
N ASN A 226 -19.75 -7.19 27.53
CA ASN A 226 -18.49 -7.72 27.03
C ASN A 226 -18.57 -9.24 26.81
N GLU A 227 -19.26 -9.99 27.67
CA GLU A 227 -19.49 -11.43 27.46
C GLU A 227 -20.25 -11.69 26.14
N LEU A 228 -21.36 -10.98 25.92
CA LEU A 228 -22.14 -11.10 24.67
C LEU A 228 -21.32 -10.70 23.44
N PHE A 229 -20.55 -9.62 23.55
CA PHE A 229 -19.68 -9.18 22.47
C PHE A 229 -18.59 -10.20 22.16
N GLU A 230 -17.96 -10.80 23.16
CA GLU A 230 -16.89 -11.77 22.94
C GLU A 230 -17.41 -13.00 22.17
N ASP A 231 -18.61 -13.49 22.50
CA ASP A 231 -19.25 -14.58 21.76
C ASP A 231 -19.46 -14.19 20.27
N ASP A 232 -20.07 -13.03 20.01
CA ASP A 232 -20.28 -12.52 18.64
C ASP A 232 -18.95 -12.24 17.90
N TYR A 233 -17.92 -11.83 18.64
CA TYR A 233 -16.60 -11.50 18.10
C TYR A 233 -15.85 -12.76 17.65
N GLN A 234 -16.05 -13.90 18.33
CA GLN A 234 -15.49 -15.18 17.88
C GLN A 234 -16.14 -15.63 16.56
N ASP A 235 -17.45 -15.46 16.39
CA ASP A 235 -18.11 -15.74 15.11
C ASP A 235 -17.53 -14.87 13.98
N ALA A 236 -17.26 -13.59 14.26
CA ALA A 236 -16.62 -12.69 13.30
C ALA A 236 -15.16 -13.09 12.98
N ILE A 237 -14.41 -13.65 13.94
CA ILE A 237 -13.09 -14.23 13.68
C ILE A 237 -13.22 -15.42 12.74
N ASP A 238 -14.14 -16.34 13.01
CA ASP A 238 -14.34 -17.54 12.20
C ASP A 238 -14.75 -17.18 10.76
N ASP A 239 -15.63 -16.19 10.60
CA ASP A 239 -16.01 -15.62 9.30
C ASP A 239 -14.79 -15.02 8.57
N ALA A 240 -13.95 -14.26 9.26
CA ALA A 240 -12.74 -13.68 8.68
C ALA A 240 -11.67 -14.74 8.32
N VAL A 241 -11.54 -15.80 9.12
CA VAL A 241 -10.68 -16.96 8.81
C VAL A 241 -11.18 -17.69 7.57
N GLY A 242 -12.50 -17.91 7.48
CA GLY A 242 -13.14 -18.48 6.29
C GLY A 242 -12.91 -17.63 5.05
N PHE A 243 -13.07 -16.31 5.18
CA PHE A 243 -12.84 -15.34 4.10
C PHE A 243 -11.43 -15.44 3.51
N VAL A 244 -10.38 -15.66 4.30
CA VAL A 244 -9.02 -15.79 3.75
C VAL A 244 -8.66 -17.20 3.27
N GLY A 245 -9.60 -18.14 3.29
CA GLY A 245 -9.38 -19.52 2.88
C GLY A 245 -8.82 -20.44 3.98
N GLY A 246 -8.99 -20.05 5.26
CA GLY A 246 -8.69 -20.88 6.43
C GLY A 246 -7.46 -20.44 7.23
N GLU A 247 -7.20 -21.16 8.33
CA GLU A 247 -6.19 -20.79 9.34
C GLU A 247 -4.76 -20.64 8.78
N ALA A 248 -4.42 -21.38 7.71
CA ALA A 248 -3.09 -21.31 7.11
C ALA A 248 -2.79 -19.91 6.55
N ASN A 249 -3.78 -19.27 5.92
CA ASN A 249 -3.64 -17.91 5.41
C ASN A 249 -3.83 -16.88 6.54
N TRP A 250 -4.76 -17.14 7.45
CA TRP A 250 -4.98 -16.30 8.63
C TRP A 250 -3.71 -16.05 9.45
N ASN A 251 -2.94 -17.11 9.69
CA ASN A 251 -1.73 -17.04 10.52
C ASN A 251 -0.55 -16.31 9.83
N GLN A 252 -0.65 -16.03 8.53
CA GLN A 252 0.35 -15.26 7.79
C GLN A 252 0.05 -13.76 7.76
N LEU A 253 -1.17 -13.35 8.14
CA LEU A 253 -1.55 -11.95 8.20
C LEU A 253 -1.00 -11.27 9.47
N ASP A 254 -0.59 -10.01 9.30
CA ASP A 254 -0.29 -9.13 10.42
C ASP A 254 -1.51 -8.98 11.35
N ALA A 255 -1.25 -8.81 12.64
CA ALA A 255 -2.30 -8.68 13.65
C ALA A 255 -3.32 -7.57 13.31
N ASP A 256 -2.85 -6.48 12.74
CA ASP A 256 -3.67 -5.31 12.44
C ASP A 256 -4.51 -5.50 11.17
N ARG A 257 -3.99 -6.25 10.18
CA ARG A 257 -4.78 -6.66 9.00
C ARG A 257 -5.87 -7.65 9.40
N ARG A 258 -5.58 -8.57 10.32
CA ARG A 258 -6.60 -9.44 10.91
C ARG A 258 -7.71 -8.63 11.59
N THR A 259 -7.33 -7.63 12.39
CA THR A 259 -8.29 -6.72 13.05
C THR A 259 -9.26 -6.09 12.05
N VAL A 260 -8.79 -5.63 10.90
CA VAL A 260 -9.64 -5.07 9.85
C VAL A 260 -10.65 -6.10 9.32
N LEU A 261 -10.21 -7.33 9.06
CA LEU A 261 -11.09 -8.37 8.53
C LEU A 261 -12.14 -8.79 9.55
N VAL A 262 -11.78 -8.91 10.84
CA VAL A 262 -12.76 -9.19 11.91
C VAL A 262 -13.74 -8.03 12.07
N ASP A 263 -13.27 -6.78 12.07
CA ASP A 263 -14.14 -5.61 12.18
C ASP A 263 -15.14 -5.52 11.02
N MET A 264 -14.71 -5.86 9.80
CA MET A 264 -15.58 -5.94 8.64
C MET A 264 -16.57 -7.12 8.74
N ALA A 265 -16.10 -8.30 9.17
CA ALA A 265 -16.96 -9.46 9.41
C ALA A 265 -18.04 -9.15 10.46
N PHE A 266 -17.68 -8.50 11.56
CA PHE A 266 -18.62 -8.13 12.61
C PHE A 266 -19.71 -7.19 12.09
N ASN A 267 -19.34 -6.23 11.23
CA ASN A 267 -20.30 -5.28 10.68
C ASN A 267 -21.20 -5.87 9.57
N LEU A 268 -20.66 -6.77 8.75
CA LEU A 268 -21.31 -7.25 7.52
C LEU A 268 -21.89 -8.66 7.65
N GLY A 269 -21.44 -9.43 8.63
CA GLY A 269 -21.55 -10.90 8.69
C GLY A 269 -20.68 -11.59 7.62
N GLY A 270 -20.43 -12.89 7.80
CA GLY A 270 -19.62 -13.69 6.87
C GLY A 270 -20.09 -13.65 5.42
N GLY A 271 -21.39 -13.78 5.17
CA GLY A 271 -21.94 -13.69 3.81
C GLY A 271 -21.79 -12.30 3.17
N GLY A 272 -21.80 -11.24 3.98
CA GLY A 272 -21.53 -9.88 3.53
C GLY A 272 -20.05 -9.69 3.21
N LEU A 273 -19.15 -10.19 4.05
CA LEU A 273 -17.71 -10.14 3.82
C LEU A 273 -17.29 -10.97 2.60
N ASP A 274 -17.84 -12.17 2.42
CA ASP A 274 -17.57 -13.07 1.28
C ASP A 274 -17.96 -12.45 -0.08
N SER A 275 -18.82 -11.43 -0.09
CA SER A 275 -19.15 -10.70 -1.31
C SER A 275 -17.99 -9.84 -1.85
N PHE A 276 -16.95 -9.58 -1.04
CA PHE A 276 -15.77 -8.81 -1.41
C PHE A 276 -14.72 -9.67 -2.15
N VAL A 277 -15.11 -10.21 -3.31
CA VAL A 277 -14.28 -11.15 -4.09
C VAL A 277 -12.91 -10.57 -4.47
N ASN A 278 -12.85 -9.29 -4.85
CA ASN A 278 -11.60 -8.63 -5.23
C ASN A 278 -10.70 -8.34 -4.03
N LEU A 279 -11.28 -7.95 -2.89
CA LEU A 279 -10.55 -7.78 -1.64
C LEU A 279 -9.94 -9.11 -1.20
N GLN A 280 -10.73 -10.19 -1.25
CA GLN A 280 -10.29 -11.54 -0.91
C GLN A 280 -9.09 -11.93 -1.79
N ALA A 281 -9.23 -11.76 -3.10
CA ALA A 281 -8.15 -12.04 -4.04
C ALA A 281 -6.90 -11.19 -3.75
N ALA A 282 -7.05 -9.91 -3.45
CA ALA A 282 -5.92 -9.04 -3.11
C ALA A 282 -5.22 -9.52 -1.81
N VAL A 283 -5.98 -9.82 -0.76
CA VAL A 283 -5.44 -10.31 0.52
C VAL A 283 -4.69 -11.63 0.33
N VAL A 284 -5.30 -12.61 -0.34
CA VAL A 284 -4.67 -13.92 -0.57
C VAL A 284 -3.41 -13.79 -1.43
N ASN A 285 -3.45 -13.01 -2.52
CA ASN A 285 -2.24 -12.77 -3.31
C ASN A 285 -1.15 -12.04 -2.52
N GLY A 286 -1.52 -11.08 -1.66
CA GLY A 286 -0.58 -10.39 -0.78
C GLY A 286 0.13 -11.34 0.19
N ILE A 287 -0.60 -12.31 0.75
CA ILE A 287 -0.04 -13.39 1.58
C ILE A 287 0.90 -14.27 0.75
N GLU A 288 0.45 -14.75 -0.41
CA GLU A 288 1.19 -15.72 -1.23
C GLU A 288 2.47 -15.15 -1.83
N THR A 289 2.46 -13.88 -2.26
CA THR A 289 3.60 -13.26 -2.95
C THR A 289 4.46 -12.37 -2.06
N GLY A 290 3.93 -11.88 -0.93
CA GLY A 290 4.57 -10.86 -0.11
C GLY A 290 4.70 -9.50 -0.78
N ASP A 291 4.01 -9.27 -1.90
CA ASP A 291 4.07 -8.01 -2.64
C ASP A 291 3.14 -6.95 -2.00
N ALA A 292 3.74 -5.87 -1.52
CA ALA A 292 3.04 -4.81 -0.81
C ALA A 292 1.97 -4.09 -1.67
N THR A 293 2.04 -4.19 -3.00
CA THR A 293 1.03 -3.59 -3.89
C THR A 293 -0.36 -4.22 -3.76
N TYR A 294 -0.43 -5.48 -3.31
CA TYR A 294 -1.71 -6.13 -3.03
C TYR A 294 -2.40 -5.54 -1.80
N TRP A 295 -1.67 -5.03 -0.81
CA TRP A 295 -2.26 -4.33 0.34
C TRP A 295 -2.85 -2.97 -0.06
N VAL A 296 -2.21 -2.29 -1.02
CA VAL A 296 -2.76 -1.06 -1.64
C VAL A 296 -4.06 -1.37 -2.38
N THR A 297 -4.07 -2.45 -3.16
CA THR A 297 -5.28 -2.92 -3.84
C THR A 297 -6.38 -3.29 -2.84
N ALA A 298 -6.05 -4.06 -1.80
CA ALA A 298 -7.00 -4.45 -0.76
C ALA A 298 -7.64 -3.23 -0.07
N GLY A 299 -6.84 -2.23 0.31
CA GLY A 299 -7.38 -0.97 0.84
C GLY A 299 -8.32 -0.26 -0.14
N ALA A 300 -7.94 -0.18 -1.41
CA ALA A 300 -8.78 0.43 -2.45
C ALA A 300 -10.13 -0.28 -2.60
N GLU A 301 -10.16 -1.62 -2.59
CA GLU A 301 -11.40 -2.41 -2.64
C GLU A 301 -12.30 -2.19 -1.40
N ILE A 302 -11.72 -1.90 -0.23
CA ILE A 302 -12.51 -1.57 0.97
C ILE A 302 -13.26 -0.25 0.78
N VAL A 303 -12.59 0.80 0.27
CA VAL A 303 -13.21 2.12 0.07
C VAL A 303 -14.08 2.22 -1.19
N ASP A 304 -13.84 1.38 -2.19
CA ASP A 304 -14.67 1.26 -3.39
C ASP A 304 -15.78 0.20 -3.21
N SER A 305 -16.55 0.33 -2.13
CA SER A 305 -17.56 -0.66 -1.76
C SER A 305 -18.87 -0.04 -1.27
N ILE A 306 -19.94 -0.83 -1.28
CA ILE A 306 -21.22 -0.45 -0.66
C ILE A 306 -21.04 -0.20 0.84
N TYR A 307 -20.18 -0.99 1.50
CA TYR A 307 -19.80 -0.80 2.90
C TYR A 307 -19.24 0.60 3.16
N ALA A 308 -18.35 1.09 2.30
CA ALA A 308 -17.85 2.46 2.41
C ALA A 308 -18.94 3.53 2.20
N GLY A 309 -19.95 3.23 1.39
CA GLY A 309 -21.14 4.09 1.28
C GLY A 309 -21.98 4.17 2.55
N GLN A 310 -22.02 3.10 3.34
CA GLN A 310 -22.79 3.03 4.59
C GLN A 310 -22.00 3.57 5.79
N VAL A 311 -20.71 3.26 5.90
CA VAL A 311 -19.84 3.63 7.02
C VAL A 311 -18.50 4.24 6.57
N PRO A 312 -18.52 5.42 5.91
CA PRO A 312 -17.36 5.95 5.18
C PRO A 312 -16.12 6.19 6.06
N ASN A 313 -16.31 6.69 7.28
CA ASN A 313 -15.19 6.93 8.20
C ASN A 313 -14.55 5.64 8.70
N ARG A 314 -15.35 4.58 8.90
CA ARG A 314 -14.88 3.26 9.33
C ARG A 314 -14.14 2.58 8.18
N ALA A 315 -14.73 2.58 6.99
CA ALA A 315 -14.11 2.00 5.79
C ALA A 315 -12.77 2.65 5.44
N ARG A 316 -12.65 3.98 5.59
CA ARG A 316 -11.38 4.67 5.39
C ARG A 316 -10.31 4.21 6.39
N ARG A 317 -10.62 4.11 7.68
CA ARG A 317 -9.68 3.62 8.69
C ARG A 317 -9.28 2.16 8.40
N ASN A 318 -10.24 1.31 8.10
CA ASN A 318 -9.99 -0.09 7.73
C ASN A 318 -9.07 -0.19 6.51
N SER A 319 -9.28 0.64 5.49
CA SER A 319 -8.39 0.72 4.34
C SER A 319 -6.98 1.17 4.72
N GLU A 320 -6.84 2.21 5.54
CA GLU A 320 -5.51 2.72 5.96
C GLU A 320 -4.73 1.67 6.75
N ILE A 321 -5.40 0.94 7.66
CA ILE A 321 -4.81 -0.17 8.42
C ILE A 321 -4.46 -1.34 7.50
N MET A 322 -5.34 -1.70 6.57
CA MET A 322 -5.09 -2.78 5.60
C MET A 322 -3.85 -2.50 4.74
N ILE A 323 -3.69 -1.26 4.29
CA ILE A 323 -2.54 -0.83 3.47
C ILE A 323 -1.26 -0.86 4.29
N SER A 324 -1.26 -0.20 5.45
CA SER A 324 -0.06 -0.02 6.28
C SER A 324 0.36 -1.27 7.03
N GLY A 325 -0.61 -2.13 7.40
CA GLY A 325 -0.38 -3.24 8.32
C GLY A 325 -0.13 -2.79 9.76
N ALA A 326 -0.45 -1.53 10.08
CA ALA A 326 -0.25 -0.95 11.39
C ALA A 326 -1.48 -0.13 11.80
N MET A 327 -2.00 -0.35 13.01
CA MET A 327 -2.99 0.49 13.68
C MET A 327 -2.34 1.75 14.27
N ASP A 328 -1.26 2.24 13.62
CA ASP A 328 -0.55 3.44 14.03
C ASP A 328 -1.51 4.64 13.99
N ALA A 329 -1.32 5.57 14.93
CA ALA A 329 -2.30 6.54 15.41
C ALA A 329 -2.78 7.57 14.35
N LEU A 330 -3.49 7.11 13.32
CA LEU A 330 -4.21 7.91 12.34
C LEU A 330 -5.65 8.22 12.81
N LEU A 331 -5.79 8.49 14.11
CA LEU A 331 -6.98 9.12 14.69
C LEU A 331 -6.67 10.60 14.93
N HIS A 332 -6.64 11.37 13.85
CA HIS A 332 -6.80 12.83 13.88
C HIS A 332 -8.08 13.22 13.15
#